data_AF-A0A4Q1UYA8-F1
#
_entry.id   AF-A0A4Q1UYA8-F1
#
_cell.length_a   1.000
_cell.length_b   1.000
_cell.length_c   1.000
_cell.angle_alpha   90.00
_cell.angle_beta   90.00
_cell.angle_gamma   90.00
#
_symmetry.space_group_name_H-M   'P 1'
#
loop_
_entity.id
_entity.type
_entity.pdbx_description
1 polymer ?
#
loop_
_entity_poly.entity_id
_entity_poly.type
_entity_poly.pdbx_seq_one_letter_code
_entity_poly.pdbx_strand_id
1 'polypeptide(L)' 'MKDAAAEYGEGAMSTVAKLLARKERLLAQLESDPGSNEREEIERQLAQIETALSLLGPGDAAGRSDE' A
#
# COMPACT_ATOMS: atom_id res chain seq x y z
N MET A 1 -4.81 -30.24 19.48
CA MET A 1 -3.93 -29.82 18.37
C MET A 1 -3.86 -28.31 18.46
N LYS A 2 -2.85 -27.85 19.19
CA LYS A 2 -2.61 -26.45 19.56
C LYS A 2 -1.88 -25.78 18.41
N ASP A 3 -2.39 -24.62 18.01
CA ASP A 3 -1.62 -23.45 17.59
C ASP A 3 -0.33 -23.74 16.81
N ALA A 4 -0.46 -24.08 15.53
CA ALA A 4 0.60 -23.89 14.55
C ALA A 4 0.33 -22.58 13.78
N ALA A 5 0.19 -21.49 14.54
CA ALA A 5 0.10 -20.15 13.97
C ALA A 5 1.53 -19.68 13.65
N ALA A 6 1.82 -19.58 12.35
CA ALA A 6 2.63 -18.53 11.76
C ALA A 6 3.93 -18.14 12.51
N GLU A 7 4.88 -19.06 12.63
CA GLU A 7 6.23 -18.75 13.10
C GLU A 7 7.21 -18.60 11.93
N TYR A 8 6.91 -17.68 11.00
CA TYR A 8 7.88 -17.19 10.02
C TYR A 8 7.66 -15.67 9.78
N GLY A 9 8.30 -14.83 10.61
CA GLY A 9 8.74 -13.49 10.18
C GLY A 9 7.88 -12.26 10.50
N GLU A 10 7.42 -12.06 11.75
CA GLU A 10 6.86 -10.75 12.17
C GLU A 10 7.91 -9.73 12.63
N GLY A 11 9.20 -10.09 12.63
CA GLY A 11 10.31 -9.18 12.95
C GLY A 11 10.87 -8.50 11.70
N ALA A 12 10.45 -7.26 11.45
CA ALA A 12 11.00 -6.33 10.44
C ALA A 12 10.63 -6.60 8.97
N MET A 13 9.33 -6.66 8.64
CA MET A 13 8.93 -6.32 7.26
C MET A 13 9.46 -4.92 6.92
N SER A 14 10.17 -4.83 5.79
CA SER A 14 10.66 -3.58 5.22
C SER A 14 9.53 -2.54 5.15
N THR A 15 9.85 -1.26 5.33
CA THR A 15 8.88 -0.16 5.16
C THR A 15 8.12 -0.27 3.83
N VAL A 16 8.82 -0.69 2.76
CA VAL A 16 8.21 -0.96 1.44
C VAL A 16 7.20 -2.09 1.51
N ALA A 17 7.52 -3.22 2.15
CA ALA A 17 6.59 -4.35 2.30
C ALA A 17 5.33 -3.97 3.09
N LYS A 18 5.49 -3.14 4.14
CA LYS A 18 4.34 -2.62 4.91
C LYS A 18 3.43 -1.71 4.08
N LEU A 19 4.02 -0.85 3.24
CA LEU A 19 3.27 0.03 2.34
C LEU A 19 2.53 -0.76 1.27
N LEU A 20 3.17 -1.76 0.66
CA LEU A 20 2.54 -2.64 -0.33
C LEU A 20 1.39 -3.44 0.26
N ALA A 21 1.58 -4.06 1.43
CA ALA A 21 0.51 -4.78 2.12
C ALA A 21 -0.69 -3.87 2.47
N ARG A 22 -0.42 -2.60 2.82
CA ARG A 22 -1.49 -1.62 3.07
C ARG A 22 -2.23 -1.25 1.78
N LYS A 23 -1.50 -1.06 0.67
CA LYS A 23 -2.08 -0.77 -0.65
C LYS A 23 -3.04 -1.88 -1.09
N GLU A 24 -2.62 -3.14 -1.00
CA GLU A 24 -3.44 -4.30 -1.37
C GLU A 24 -4.76 -4.35 -0.59
N ARG A 25 -4.72 -4.10 0.73
CA ARG A 25 -5.94 -4.05 1.55
C ARG A 25 -6.90 -2.92 1.19
N LEU A 26 -6.38 -1.79 0.74
CA LEU A 26 -7.20 -0.65 0.30
C LEU A 26 -7.84 -0.93 -1.07
N LEU A 27 -7.11 -1.58 -1.98
CA LEU A 27 -7.66 -2.01 -3.26
C LEU A 27 -8.79 -3.03 -3.07
N ALA A 28 -8.61 -4.02 -2.18
CA ALA A 28 -9.68 -4.97 -1.85
C ALA A 28 -10.93 -4.29 -1.24
N GLN A 29 -10.75 -3.19 -0.50
CA GLN A 29 -11.88 -2.40 0.00
C GLN A 29 -12.61 -1.68 -1.15
N LEU A 30 -11.90 -1.15 -2.15
CA LEU A 30 -12.52 -0.56 -3.34
C LEU A 30 -13.31 -1.57 -4.17
N GLU A 31 -12.85 -2.82 -4.24
CA GLU A 31 -13.56 -3.92 -4.90
C GLU A 31 -14.88 -4.26 -4.21
N SER A 32 -15.01 -3.94 -2.92
CA SER A 32 -16.25 -4.14 -2.14
C SER A 32 -17.31 -3.05 -2.37
N ASP A 33 -17.10 -2.16 -3.34
CA ASP A 33 -17.92 -0.99 -3.67
C ASP A 33 -18.30 -0.12 -2.45
N PRO A 34 -17.30 0.50 -1.80
CA PRO A 34 -17.52 1.35 -0.64
C PRO A 34 -18.27 2.62 -1.06
N GLY A 35 -19.02 3.20 -0.13
CA GLY A 35 -19.77 4.44 -0.38
C GLY A 35 -18.83 5.59 -0.78
N SER A 36 -19.35 6.63 -1.47
CA SER A 36 -18.54 7.71 -2.04
C SER A 36 -17.52 8.34 -1.08
N ASN A 37 -17.91 8.61 0.16
CA ASN A 37 -17.01 9.19 1.16
C ASN A 37 -15.87 8.23 1.57
N GLU A 38 -16.16 6.93 1.67
CA GLU A 38 -15.17 5.90 1.99
C GLU A 38 -14.25 5.64 0.81
N ARG A 39 -14.79 5.60 -0.41
CA ARG A 39 -14.04 5.56 -1.66
C ARG A 39 -13.04 6.71 -1.75
N GLU A 40 -13.47 7.95 -1.53
CA GLU A 40 -12.60 9.13 -1.54
C GLU A 40 -11.47 9.04 -0.51
N GLU A 41 -11.77 8.56 0.70
CA GLU A 41 -10.75 8.36 1.73
C GLU A 41 -9.75 7.27 1.34
N ILE A 42 -10.23 6.15 0.79
CA ILE A 42 -9.37 5.07 0.31
C ILE A 42 -8.45 5.56 -0.81
N GLU A 43 -8.99 6.32 -1.77
CA GLU A 43 -8.22 6.92 -2.87
C GLU A 43 -7.14 7.90 -2.36
N ARG A 44 -7.47 8.74 -1.36
CA ARG A 44 -6.47 9.61 -0.69
C ARG A 44 -5.36 8.81 -0.03
N GLN A 45 -5.69 7.71 0.65
CA GLN A 45 -4.69 6.87 1.31
C GLN A 45 -3.81 6.14 0.30
N LEU A 46 -4.38 5.67 -0.81
CA LEU A 46 -3.62 5.06 -1.90
C LEU A 46 -2.61 6.05 -2.50
N ALA A 47 -3.02 7.29 -2.78
CA ALA A 47 -2.11 8.33 -3.29
C ALA A 47 -0.92 8.63 -2.36
N GLN A 48 -1.16 8.65 -1.04
CA GLN A 48 -0.10 8.82 -0.03
C GLN A 48 0.88 7.64 -0.04
N ILE A 49 0.37 6.41 -0.21
CA ILE A 49 1.21 5.20 -0.27
C ILE A 49 2.06 5.20 -1.54
N GLU A 50 1.49 5.52 -2.71
CA GLU A 50 2.25 5.65 -3.96
C GLU A 50 3.38 6.67 -3.84
N THR A 51 3.09 7.82 -3.20
CA THR A 51 4.09 8.86 -2.95
C THR A 51 5.21 8.33 -2.05
N ALA A 52 4.86 7.68 -0.94
CA ALA A 52 5.84 7.08 -0.03
C ALA A 52 6.68 5.99 -0.70
N LEU A 53 6.06 5.14 -1.52
CA LEU A 53 6.77 4.11 -2.30
C LEU A 53 7.71 4.73 -3.34
N SER A 54 7.31 5.81 -4.00
CA SER A 54 8.14 6.54 -4.97
C SER A 54 9.37 7.16 -4.30
N LEU A 55 9.22 7.68 -3.07
CA LEU A 55 10.33 8.22 -2.28
C LEU A 55 11.29 7.14 -1.76
N LEU A 56 10.81 5.90 -1.61
CA LEU A 56 11.59 4.76 -1.12
C LEU A 56 12.17 3.89 -2.24
N GLY A 57 11.66 4.03 -3.46
CA GLY A 57 12.16 3.38 -4.66
C GLY A 57 13.44 4.03 -5.22
N PRO A 58 14.21 3.33 -6.05
CA PRO A 58 15.47 3.84 -6.57
C PRO A 58 15.21 4.91 -7.66
N GLY A 59 15.08 6.17 -7.25
CA GLY A 59 15.65 7.31 -7.99
C GLY A 59 15.04 7.76 -9.33
N ASP A 60 13.83 7.40 -9.71
CA ASP A 60 13.18 8.01 -10.89
C ASP A 60 11.69 8.24 -10.66
N ALA A 61 11.39 9.19 -9.77
CA ALA A 61 10.19 9.97 -9.94
C ALA A 61 10.41 10.86 -11.17
N ALA A 62 9.80 10.48 -12.29
CA ALA A 62 9.36 11.40 -13.33
C ALA A 62 10.46 12.33 -13.89
N GLY A 63 11.52 11.77 -14.49
CA GLY A 63 12.29 12.48 -15.50
C GLY A 63 11.57 12.52 -16.85
N ARG A 64 10.82 13.61 -17.11
CA ARG A 64 10.24 14.04 -18.42
C ARG A 64 8.89 13.45 -18.83
N SER A 65 7.85 14.24 -18.58
CA SER A 65 6.81 14.50 -19.58
C SER A 65 6.61 16.02 -19.67
N ASP A 66 7.59 16.69 -20.26
CA ASP A 66 7.40 17.99 -20.93
C ASP A 66 7.60 17.69 -22.42
N GLU A 67 6.51 17.70 -23.19
CA GLU A 67 6.49 18.11 -24.61
C GLU A 67 5.17 18.83 -24.90
#